data_AF-A0A067LXK6-F1
#
_entry.id   AF-A0A067LXK6-F1
#
_cell.length_a   1.000
_cell.length_b   1.000
_cell.length_c   1.000
_cell.angle_alpha   90.00
_cell.angle_beta   90.00
_cell.angle_gamma   90.00
#
_symmetry.space_group_name_H-M   'P 1'
#
loop_
_entity.id
_entity.type
_entity.pdbx_description
1 polymer ?
#
loop_
_entity_poly.entity_id
_entity_poly.type
_entity_poly.pdbx_seq_one_letter_code
_entity_poly.pdbx_strand_id
1 'polypeptide(L)'
;MGKLNIAHHKSYHPYRADNIERVRRDEEEQRQKEAKEEGRMMLADSEARIDLLRQRIGAGPSKRSRRSPSPSSAIAIPPAPAASSVSLTDTSGHINFFALPPAEHNAAVARLLAKAKDVPKDAGDKGTPLAPSASDMNPWYADSELRSGREREKTERMGGEERRLQSAQTFLRSSPIYQLPPSPPRPHPPPTILHTRTPIPAPTSSPQRLQK
;
A
#
# COMPACT_ATOMS: atom_id res chain seq x y z
N MET A 1 -23.06 41.60 -38.95
CA MET A 1 -22.74 40.18 -38.68
C MET A 1 -22.23 40.08 -37.24
N GLY A 2 -23.03 39.53 -36.32
CA GLY A 2 -22.65 39.41 -34.91
C GLY A 2 -21.55 38.35 -34.71
N LYS A 3 -20.58 38.64 -33.83
CA LYS A 3 -19.48 37.72 -33.51
C LYS A 3 -20.00 36.57 -32.63
N LEU A 4 -19.94 35.34 -33.13
CA LEU A 4 -20.29 34.15 -32.35
C LEU A 4 -19.14 33.83 -31.38
N ASN A 5 -19.40 33.96 -30.08
CA ASN A 5 -18.41 33.63 -29.04
C ASN A 5 -18.47 32.13 -28.73
N ILE A 6 -17.74 31.33 -29.51
CA ILE A 6 -17.73 29.86 -29.46
C ILE A 6 -17.20 29.31 -28.13
N ALA A 7 -16.36 30.07 -27.42
CA ALA A 7 -15.73 29.64 -26.17
C ALA A 7 -16.74 29.26 -25.08
N HIS A 8 -17.85 30.00 -24.96
CA HIS A 8 -18.87 29.73 -23.94
C HIS A 8 -19.71 28.49 -24.23
N HIS A 9 -19.69 28.00 -25.46
CA HIS A 9 -20.46 26.84 -25.89
C HIS A 9 -19.73 25.50 -25.67
N LYS A 10 -18.59 25.51 -24.98
CA LYS A 10 -17.80 24.31 -24.69
C LYS A 10 -18.03 23.79 -23.27
N SER A 11 -18.21 22.47 -23.14
CA SER A 11 -18.41 21.78 -21.86
C SER A 11 -17.26 21.93 -20.87
N TYR A 12 -16.04 22.14 -21.35
CA TYR A 12 -14.86 22.32 -20.51
C TYR A 12 -14.64 23.77 -20.03
N HIS A 13 -15.51 24.72 -20.39
CA HIS A 13 -15.27 26.12 -20.07
C HIS A 13 -15.36 26.37 -18.55
N PRO A 14 -14.32 26.93 -17.90
CA PRO A 14 -14.27 27.03 -16.42
C PRO A 14 -15.44 27.80 -15.78
N TYR A 15 -15.97 28.80 -16.46
CA TYR A 15 -17.04 29.66 -15.93
C TYR A 15 -18.46 29.13 -16.16
N ARG A 16 -18.61 27.89 -16.63
CA ARG A 16 -19.92 27.23 -16.68
C ARG A 16 -20.35 26.81 -15.29
N ALA A 17 -21.63 27.05 -14.96
CA ALA A 17 -22.23 26.64 -13.69
C ALA A 17 -21.94 25.17 -13.37
N ASP A 18 -22.15 24.25 -14.31
CA ASP A 18 -21.90 22.81 -14.13
C ASP A 18 -20.46 22.49 -13.72
N ASN A 19 -19.47 23.23 -14.23
CA ASN A 19 -18.07 23.00 -13.91
C ASN A 19 -17.71 23.61 -12.55
N ILE A 20 -18.26 24.79 -12.24
CA ILE A 20 -18.12 25.43 -10.94
C ILE A 20 -18.72 24.53 -9.85
N GLU A 21 -19.89 23.93 -10.10
CA GLU A 21 -20.56 23.03 -9.16
C GLU A 21 -19.77 21.73 -8.94
N ARG A 22 -19.15 21.16 -9.98
CA ARG A 22 -18.27 19.99 -9.83
C ARG A 22 -17.06 20.32 -8.95
N VAL A 23 -16.35 21.41 -9.24
CA VAL A 23 -15.20 21.85 -8.43
C VAL A 23 -15.62 22.06 -6.99
N ARG A 24 -16.75 22.74 -6.77
CA ARG A 24 -17.29 22.97 -5.42
C ARG A 24 -17.57 21.66 -4.68
N ARG A 25 -18.19 20.68 -5.34
CA ARG A 25 -18.47 19.37 -4.75
C ARG A 25 -17.18 18.63 -4.38
N ASP A 26 -16.20 18.64 -5.27
CA ASP A 26 -14.91 17.98 -5.06
C ASP A 26 -14.15 18.65 -3.89
N GLU A 27 -14.14 19.98 -3.81
CA GLU A 27 -13.55 20.75 -2.70
C GLU A 27 -14.28 20.49 -1.36
N GLU A 28 -15.60 20.43 -1.36
CA GLU A 28 -16.40 20.14 -0.17
C GLU A 28 -16.18 18.70 0.32
N GLU A 29 -16.10 17.73 -0.59
CA GLU A 29 -15.79 16.33 -0.25
C GLU A 29 -14.38 16.19 0.32
N GLN A 30 -13.39 16.86 -0.28
CA GLN A 30 -12.02 16.88 0.22
C GLN A 30 -11.96 17.51 1.62
N ARG A 31 -12.63 18.64 1.82
CA ARG A 31 -12.71 19.30 3.14
C ARG A 31 -13.35 18.41 4.19
N GLN A 32 -14.41 17.68 3.85
CA GLN A 32 -15.05 16.74 4.78
C GLN A 32 -14.16 15.54 5.10
N LYS A 33 -13.39 15.04 4.13
CA LYS A 33 -12.45 13.93 4.35
C LYS A 33 -11.31 14.35 5.28
N GLU A 34 -10.70 15.50 5.02
CA GLU A 34 -9.64 16.07 5.85
C GLU A 34 -10.12 16.29 7.30
N ALA A 35 -11.30 16.89 7.50
CA ALA A 35 -11.86 17.09 8.83
C ALA A 35 -12.10 15.78 9.60
N LYS A 36 -12.51 14.70 8.92
CA LYS A 36 -12.68 13.37 9.53
C LYS A 36 -11.33 12.76 9.92
N GLU A 37 -10.32 12.90 9.08
CA GLU A 37 -8.97 12.38 9.32
C GLU A 37 -8.29 13.15 10.47
N GLU A 38 -8.40 14.48 10.48
CA GLU A 38 -7.93 15.33 11.57
C GLU A 38 -8.61 14.98 12.90
N GLY A 39 -9.94 14.84 12.89
CA GLY A 39 -10.70 14.44 14.09
C GLY A 39 -10.25 13.07 14.63
N ARG A 40 -9.98 12.10 13.75
CA ARG A 40 -9.45 10.79 14.16
C ARG A 40 -8.04 10.89 14.73
N MET A 41 -7.18 11.71 14.12
CA MET A 41 -5.82 11.93 14.57
C MET A 41 -5.78 12.59 15.94
N MET A 42 -6.61 13.61 16.17
CA MET A 42 -6.74 14.29 17.47
C MET A 42 -7.21 13.33 18.58
N LEU A 43 -8.21 12.48 18.31
CA LEU A 43 -8.66 11.49 19.27
C LEU A 43 -7.55 10.49 19.61
N ALA A 44 -6.85 9.96 18.60
CA ALA A 44 -5.75 9.03 18.80
C ALA A 44 -4.60 9.64 19.63
N ASP A 45 -4.24 10.91 19.40
CA ASP A 45 -3.23 11.60 20.20
C ASP A 45 -3.69 11.81 21.65
N SER A 46 -4.96 12.19 21.84
CA SER A 46 -5.54 12.34 23.18
C SER A 46 -5.55 11.02 23.95
N GLU A 47 -5.88 9.91 23.29
CA GLU A 47 -5.89 8.56 23.86
C GLU A 47 -4.46 8.11 24.22
N ALA A 48 -3.49 8.27 23.31
CA ALA A 48 -2.10 7.93 23.55
C ALA A 48 -1.52 8.71 24.74
N ARG A 49 -1.85 10.00 24.85
CA ARG A 49 -1.43 10.85 25.97
C ARG A 49 -2.03 10.39 27.30
N ILE A 50 -3.31 10.04 27.32
CA ILE A 50 -3.98 9.53 28.52
C ILE A 50 -3.36 8.19 28.94
N ASP A 51 -3.05 7.31 28.00
CA ASP A 51 -2.44 6.02 28.29
C ASP A 51 -1.04 6.16 28.91
N LEU A 52 -0.21 7.08 28.43
CA LEU A 52 1.08 7.39 29.05
C LEU A 52 0.92 7.90 30.50
N LEU A 53 -0.08 8.74 30.75
CA LEU A 53 -0.37 9.22 32.11
C LEU A 53 -0.85 8.09 33.03
N ARG A 54 -1.71 7.19 32.52
CA ARG A 54 -2.18 6.01 33.26
C ARG A 54 -1.04 5.06 33.61
N GLN A 55 -0.14 4.81 32.67
CA GLN A 55 1.06 4.01 32.90
C GLN A 55 1.97 4.65 33.95
N ARG A 56 2.18 5.97 33.89
CA ARG A 56 3.00 6.71 34.87
C ARG A 56 2.42 6.68 36.28
N ILE A 57 1.10 6.71 36.42
CA ILE A 57 0.39 6.66 37.71
C ILE A 57 0.34 5.22 38.27
N GLY A 58 0.74 4.20 37.49
CA GLY A 58 0.73 2.80 37.92
C GLY A 58 -0.66 2.15 37.90
N ALA A 59 -1.66 2.84 37.35
CA ALA A 59 -3.04 2.34 37.18
C ALA A 59 -3.21 1.59 35.85
N GLY A 60 -2.22 0.78 35.46
CA GLY A 60 -2.18 0.12 34.15
C GLY A 60 -3.25 -0.97 33.99
N PRO A 61 -3.85 -1.15 32.80
CA PRO A 61 -4.75 -2.25 32.52
C PRO A 61 -4.00 -3.59 32.61
N SER A 62 -4.47 -4.44 33.52
CA SER A 62 -4.01 -5.83 33.70
C SER A 62 -4.22 -6.65 32.42
N LYS A 63 -3.14 -7.30 31.96
CA LYS A 63 -3.09 -8.45 31.02
C LYS A 63 -3.81 -8.27 29.67
N ARG A 64 -3.03 -8.01 28.62
CA ARG A 64 -2.94 -8.83 27.38
C ARG A 64 -1.94 -8.23 26.39
N SER A 65 -0.66 -8.49 26.60
CA SER A 65 0.28 -8.72 25.50
C SER A 65 1.51 -9.45 26.04
N ARG A 66 1.52 -10.77 25.86
CA ARG A 66 2.69 -11.62 26.07
C ARG A 66 3.39 -11.78 24.73
N ARG A 67 4.60 -11.22 24.60
CA ARG A 67 5.81 -11.77 23.93
C ARG A 67 6.64 -10.68 23.23
N SER A 68 7.61 -10.15 23.95
CA SER A 68 9.02 -10.13 23.54
C SER A 68 9.89 -9.68 24.74
N PRO A 69 11.16 -10.11 24.84
CA PRO A 69 11.85 -10.25 26.11
C PRO A 69 12.53 -8.95 26.57
N SER A 70 12.41 -8.70 27.87
CA SER A 70 13.23 -7.78 28.66
C SER A 70 14.67 -8.29 28.77
N PRO A 71 15.68 -7.41 28.72
CA PRO A 71 16.82 -7.51 29.59
C PRO A 71 16.64 -6.52 30.75
N SER A 72 16.42 -7.07 31.94
CA SER A 72 16.57 -6.37 33.19
C SER A 72 17.97 -5.76 33.27
N SER A 73 18.05 -4.44 33.36
CA SER A 73 19.15 -3.78 34.05
C SER A 73 18.55 -2.74 34.97
N ALA A 74 18.57 -3.05 36.26
CA ALA A 74 18.49 -2.06 37.31
C ALA A 74 19.50 -0.95 37.00
N ILE A 75 19.03 0.22 36.58
CA ILE A 75 19.85 1.42 36.54
C ILE A 75 19.76 2.01 37.94
N ALA A 76 20.70 1.59 38.78
CA ALA A 76 21.17 2.41 39.88
C ALA A 76 21.43 3.81 39.34
N ILE A 77 20.83 4.83 39.94
CA ILE A 77 21.08 6.24 39.66
C ILE A 77 22.57 6.47 39.94
N PRO A 78 23.45 6.71 38.94
CA PRO A 78 24.79 7.18 39.25
C PRO A 78 24.68 8.60 39.81
N PRO A 79 25.49 8.99 40.80
CA PRO A 79 25.51 10.38 41.26
C PRO A 79 25.87 11.28 40.07
N ALA A 80 25.02 12.27 39.83
CA ALA A 80 25.20 13.26 38.79
C ALA A 80 26.63 13.85 38.86
N PRO A 81 27.43 13.85 37.77
CA PRO A 81 28.54 14.78 37.70
C PRO A 81 27.93 16.18 37.77
N ALA A 82 28.49 17.00 38.66
CA ALA A 82 28.08 18.38 38.92
C ALA A 82 27.60 19.06 37.63
N ALA A 83 26.31 19.40 37.62
CA ALA A 83 25.71 20.24 36.61
C ALA A 83 26.45 21.59 36.63
N SER A 84 27.46 21.72 35.78
CA SER A 84 27.93 23.02 35.33
C SER A 84 26.76 23.59 34.55
N SER A 85 26.14 24.60 35.13
CA SER A 85 25.06 25.37 34.51
C SER A 85 25.58 25.97 33.21
N VAL A 86 25.36 25.27 32.09
CA VAL A 86 25.63 25.81 30.76
C VAL A 86 24.56 26.87 30.49
N SER A 87 24.86 28.10 30.90
CA SER A 87 24.05 29.27 30.58
C SER A 87 24.10 29.47 29.07
N LEU A 88 22.97 29.26 28.39
CA LEU A 88 22.81 29.50 26.95
C LEU A 88 22.93 30.97 26.57
N THR A 89 22.75 31.86 27.54
CA THR A 89 22.91 33.30 27.39
C THR A 89 24.30 33.70 27.85
N ASP A 90 25.03 34.37 26.97
CA ASP A 90 26.25 35.08 27.36
C ASP A 90 25.89 36.24 28.31
N THR A 91 26.88 36.78 29.00
CA THR A 91 26.79 37.97 29.87
C THR A 91 26.21 39.21 29.15
N SER A 92 26.17 39.19 27.82
CA SER A 92 25.56 40.20 26.94
C SER A 92 24.07 39.94 26.59
N GLY A 93 23.47 38.87 27.12
CA GLY A 93 22.09 38.47 26.82
C GLY A 93 21.89 37.83 25.45
N HIS A 94 22.95 37.58 24.69
CA HIS A 94 22.87 36.89 23.39
C HIS A 94 22.90 35.37 23.58
N ILE A 95 22.02 34.66 22.87
CA ILE A 95 21.96 33.19 22.91
C ILE A 95 23.06 32.64 22.01
N ASN A 96 24.05 31.97 22.60
CA ASN A 96 25.19 31.43 21.86
C ASN A 96 24.97 29.95 21.53
N PHE A 97 24.44 29.68 20.33
CA PHE A 97 24.21 28.32 19.81
C PHE A 97 25.50 27.51 19.60
N PHE A 98 26.67 28.17 19.60
CA PHE A 98 27.99 27.56 19.41
C PHE A 98 28.77 27.34 20.71
N ALA A 99 28.20 27.69 21.87
CA ALA A 99 28.86 27.48 23.17
C ALA A 99 28.86 26.02 23.62
N LEU A 100 28.05 25.16 22.99
CA LEU A 100 28.20 23.72 23.19
C LEU A 100 29.52 23.27 22.58
N PRO A 101 30.43 22.63 23.35
CA PRO A 101 31.63 22.05 22.79
C PRO A 101 31.25 21.06 21.68
N PRO A 102 32.00 21.00 20.57
CA PRO A 102 31.62 20.25 19.37
C PRO A 102 31.37 18.76 19.63
N ALA A 103 32.02 18.20 20.66
CA ALA A 103 31.80 16.83 21.11
C ALA A 103 30.36 16.59 21.61
N GLU A 104 29.76 17.53 22.32
CA GLU A 104 28.41 17.41 22.86
C GLU A 104 27.35 17.67 21.79
N HIS A 105 27.59 18.63 20.89
CA HIS A 105 26.71 18.87 19.74
C HIS A 105 26.63 17.64 18.83
N ASN A 106 27.79 17.06 18.47
CA ASN A 106 27.84 15.86 17.66
C ASN A 106 27.22 14.65 18.38
N ALA A 107 27.40 14.52 19.69
CA ALA A 107 26.75 13.47 20.48
C ALA A 107 25.22 13.64 20.57
N ALA A 108 24.73 14.88 20.68
CA ALA A 108 23.30 15.18 20.68
C ALA A 108 22.66 14.88 19.32
N VAL A 109 23.30 15.30 18.22
CA VAL A 109 22.87 14.98 16.85
C VAL A 109 22.90 13.46 16.60
N ALA A 110 23.95 12.76 17.03
CA ALA A 110 24.03 11.30 16.91
C ALA A 110 22.93 10.57 17.70
N ARG A 111 22.54 11.07 18.88
CA ARG A 111 21.42 10.52 19.67
C ARG A 111 20.06 10.74 19.01
N LEU A 112 19.87 11.87 18.33
CA LEU A 112 18.66 12.14 17.55
C LEU A 112 18.60 11.24 16.29
N LEU A 113 19.72 11.07 15.59
CA LEU A 113 19.82 10.19 14.42
C LEU A 113 19.68 8.70 14.77
N ALA A 114 20.20 8.27 15.92
CA ALA A 114 20.06 6.90 16.39
C ALA A 114 18.61 6.54 16.75
N LYS A 115 17.81 7.52 17.22
CA LYS A 115 16.37 7.35 17.48
C LYS A 115 15.51 7.30 16.22
N ALA A 116 16.02 7.75 15.07
CA ALA A 116 15.31 7.68 13.79
C ALA A 116 15.50 6.33 13.06
N LYS A 117 16.30 5.41 13.62
CA LYS A 117 16.71 4.16 12.97
C LYS A 117 15.70 3.01 13.08
N ASP A 118 14.60 3.22 13.80
CA ASP A 118 13.47 2.28 13.94
C ASP A 118 12.32 2.56 12.95
N VAL A 119 12.53 3.43 11.96
CA VAL A 119 11.62 3.59 10.81
C VAL A 119 11.91 2.47 9.78
N PRO A 120 10.89 1.76 9.27
CA PRO A 120 11.09 0.59 8.42
C PRO A 120 11.99 0.89 7.21
N LYS A 121 12.99 0.01 7.01
CA LYS A 121 14.04 0.07 5.98
C LYS A 121 13.54 -0.31 4.58
N ASP A 122 12.42 0.24 4.15
CA ASP A 122 12.01 0.17 2.76
C ASP A 122 12.06 1.59 2.17
N ALA A 123 13.04 1.79 1.29
CA ALA A 123 13.40 3.02 0.57
C ALA A 123 14.25 4.05 1.36
N GLY A 124 15.53 4.16 0.99
CA GLY A 124 16.17 5.50 1.01
C GLY A 124 17.67 5.60 1.31
N ASP A 125 18.32 4.60 1.90
CA ASP A 125 19.70 4.80 2.44
C ASP A 125 20.82 4.55 1.40
N LYS A 126 20.64 5.01 0.15
CA LYS A 126 21.64 4.94 -0.92
C LYS A 126 21.70 6.24 -1.74
N GLY A 127 22.08 7.34 -1.10
CA GLY A 127 22.38 8.61 -1.79
C GLY A 127 21.23 9.19 -2.60
N THR A 128 21.50 10.27 -3.35
CA THR A 128 20.54 10.84 -4.29
C THR A 128 20.25 9.79 -5.37
N PRO A 129 19.01 9.29 -5.50
CA PRO A 129 18.71 8.26 -6.48
C PRO A 129 18.91 8.85 -7.89
N LEU A 130 19.93 8.35 -8.58
CA LEU A 130 20.21 8.71 -9.98
C LEU A 130 19.13 8.18 -10.94
N ALA A 131 18.32 7.22 -10.48
CA ALA A 131 17.22 6.65 -11.24
C ALA A 131 15.88 7.01 -10.60
N PRO A 132 14.83 7.25 -11.41
CA PRO A 132 13.46 7.41 -10.92
C PRO A 132 13.07 6.19 -10.09
N SER A 133 12.37 6.42 -8.99
CA SER A 133 11.90 5.36 -8.10
C SER A 133 10.88 4.46 -8.82
N ALA A 134 10.61 3.27 -8.28
CA ALA A 134 9.60 2.38 -8.86
C ALA A 134 8.21 3.04 -8.96
N SER A 135 7.90 3.96 -8.06
CA SER A 135 6.70 4.82 -8.12
C SER A 135 6.75 5.87 -9.23
N ASP A 136 7.93 6.34 -9.61
CA ASP A 136 8.12 7.34 -10.69
C ASP A 136 8.12 6.70 -12.08
N MET A 137 8.16 5.37 -12.17
CA MET A 137 8.02 4.63 -13.42
C MET A 137 6.56 4.48 -13.86
N ASN A 138 5.61 4.84 -13.00
CA ASN A 138 4.21 4.84 -13.38
C ASN A 138 3.91 6.08 -14.21
N PRO A 139 3.44 5.92 -15.46
CA PRO A 139 3.05 7.08 -16.25
C PRO A 139 1.90 7.82 -15.58
N TRP A 140 1.80 9.13 -15.79
CA TRP A 140 0.81 9.99 -15.12
C TRP A 140 -0.65 9.54 -15.25
N TYR A 141 -0.99 8.75 -16.26
CA TYR A 141 -2.32 8.15 -16.47
C TYR A 141 -2.55 6.82 -15.72
N ALA A 142 -1.52 6.25 -15.08
CA ALA A 142 -1.63 5.07 -14.24
C ALA A 142 -2.09 5.41 -12.82
N ASP A 143 -2.04 6.68 -12.44
CA ASP A 143 -2.53 7.12 -11.13
C ASP A 143 -4.04 6.90 -11.02
N SER A 144 -4.42 6.15 -9.99
CA SER A 144 -5.81 5.82 -9.70
C SER A 144 -6.66 7.04 -9.34
N GLU A 145 -6.03 8.12 -8.87
CA GLU A 145 -6.72 9.34 -8.47
C GLU A 145 -7.09 10.24 -9.66
N LEU A 146 -6.33 10.14 -10.76
CA LEU A 146 -6.61 10.86 -12.00
C LEU A 146 -7.60 10.12 -12.93
N ARG A 147 -7.96 8.88 -12.58
CA ARG A 147 -8.99 8.11 -13.30
C ARG A 147 -10.36 8.71 -13.04
N SER A 148 -11.17 8.79 -14.09
CA SER A 148 -12.58 9.17 -13.93
C SER A 148 -13.28 8.26 -12.92
N GLY A 149 -14.19 8.79 -12.11
CA GLY A 149 -14.88 8.01 -11.06
C GLY A 149 -15.54 6.72 -11.58
N ARG A 150 -15.99 6.72 -12.83
CA ARG A 150 -16.55 5.55 -13.52
C ARG A 150 -15.51 4.46 -13.81
N GLU A 151 -14.28 4.86 -14.10
CA GLU A 151 -13.17 3.96 -14.40
C GLU A 151 -12.57 3.37 -13.12
N ARG A 152 -12.50 4.18 -12.05
CA ARG A 152 -12.15 3.73 -10.70
C ARG A 152 -13.11 2.66 -10.19
N GLU A 153 -14.41 2.90 -10.33
CA GLU A 153 -15.44 1.91 -9.95
C GLU A 153 -15.29 0.61 -10.76
N LYS A 154 -14.98 0.70 -12.06
CA LYS A 154 -14.75 -0.47 -12.91
C LYS A 154 -13.53 -1.27 -12.47
N THR A 155 -12.43 -0.61 -12.09
CA THR A 155 -11.22 -1.28 -11.58
C THR A 155 -11.45 -1.93 -10.21
N GLU A 156 -12.19 -1.29 -9.32
CA GLU A 156 -12.51 -1.85 -8.00
C GLU A 156 -13.44 -3.07 -8.13
N ARG A 157 -14.44 -3.01 -9.03
CA ARG A 157 -15.31 -4.15 -9.35
C ARG A 157 -14.51 -5.32 -9.95
N MET A 158 -13.64 -5.05 -10.92
CA MET A 158 -12.78 -6.08 -11.54
C MET A 158 -11.83 -6.72 -10.52
N GLY A 159 -11.15 -5.94 -9.68
CA GLY A 159 -10.24 -6.46 -8.65
C GLY A 159 -10.97 -7.19 -7.51
N GLY A 160 -12.24 -6.87 -7.26
CA GLY A 160 -13.10 -7.63 -6.35
C GLY A 160 -13.53 -8.98 -6.92
N GLU A 161 -13.85 -9.02 -8.22
CA GLU A 161 -14.21 -10.25 -8.92
C GLU A 161 -13.02 -11.19 -9.06
N GLU A 162 -11.83 -10.67 -9.33
CA GLU A 162 -10.58 -11.44 -9.37
C GLU A 162 -10.23 -12.04 -7.99
N ARG A 163 -10.38 -11.26 -6.91
CA ARG A 163 -10.24 -11.76 -5.53
C ARG A 163 -11.27 -12.84 -5.19
N ARG A 164 -12.50 -12.70 -5.70
CA ARG A 164 -13.57 -13.69 -5.51
C ARG A 164 -13.31 -14.98 -6.28
N LEU A 165 -12.73 -14.89 -7.49
CA LEU A 165 -12.33 -16.05 -8.27
C LEU A 165 -11.13 -16.76 -7.63
N GLN A 166 -10.13 -16.01 -7.14
CA GLN A 166 -9.01 -16.60 -6.40
C GLN A 166 -9.46 -17.27 -5.10
N SER A 167 -10.39 -16.67 -4.35
CA SER A 167 -10.92 -17.28 -3.13
C SER A 167 -11.78 -18.52 -3.43
N ALA A 168 -12.55 -18.52 -4.52
CA ALA A 168 -13.27 -19.71 -4.98
C ALA A 168 -12.30 -20.82 -5.42
N GLN A 169 -11.22 -20.47 -6.13
CA GLN A 169 -10.19 -21.42 -6.54
C GLN A 169 -9.47 -22.05 -5.33
N THR A 170 -9.08 -21.24 -4.33
CA THR A 170 -8.44 -21.77 -3.13
C THR A 170 -9.39 -22.65 -2.34
N PHE A 171 -10.68 -22.30 -2.27
CA PHE A 171 -11.71 -23.12 -1.64
C PHE A 171 -11.90 -24.47 -2.35
N LEU A 172 -11.94 -24.50 -3.69
CA LEU A 172 -12.02 -25.75 -4.46
C LEU A 172 -10.77 -26.63 -4.26
N ARG A 173 -9.60 -26.01 -4.12
CA ARG A 173 -8.32 -26.71 -3.93
C ARG A 173 -8.13 -27.23 -2.51
N SER A 174 -8.75 -26.60 -1.51
CA SER A 174 -8.76 -27.04 -0.12
C SER A 174 -9.96 -27.94 0.24
N SER A 175 -10.85 -28.20 -0.72
CA SER A 175 -12.02 -29.07 -0.54
C SER A 175 -11.61 -30.54 -0.45
N PRO A 176 -12.00 -31.28 0.61
CA PRO A 176 -11.61 -32.68 0.81
C PRO A 176 -12.20 -33.67 -0.22
N ILE A 177 -13.17 -33.24 -1.04
CA ILE A 177 -13.80 -34.05 -2.09
C ILE A 177 -12.87 -34.30 -3.29
N TYR A 178 -11.91 -33.41 -3.56
CA TYR A 178 -10.97 -33.55 -4.68
C TYR A 178 -9.65 -34.25 -4.30
N GLN A 179 -9.55 -34.77 -3.07
CA GLN A 179 -8.38 -35.47 -2.56
C GLN A 179 -8.54 -36.99 -2.72
N LEU A 180 -9.09 -37.43 -3.85
CA LEU A 180 -9.16 -38.86 -4.19
C LEU A 180 -7.78 -39.35 -4.62
N PRO A 181 -7.27 -40.47 -4.05
CA PRO A 181 -6.01 -41.05 -4.49
C PRO A 181 -6.12 -41.50 -5.96
N PRO A 182 -5.00 -41.45 -6.73
CA PRO A 182 -5.02 -41.90 -8.12
C PRO A 182 -5.46 -43.36 -8.18
N SER A 183 -6.49 -43.64 -8.98
CA SER A 183 -6.99 -45.01 -9.20
C SER A 183 -5.90 -45.88 -9.81
N PRO A 184 -5.76 -47.15 -9.38
CA PRO A 184 -4.73 -48.05 -9.91
C PRO A 184 -4.91 -48.29 -11.42
N PRO A 185 -3.83 -48.50 -12.18
CA PRO A 185 -3.89 -48.72 -13.61
C PRO A 185 -4.68 -50.00 -13.92
N ARG A 186 -5.67 -49.89 -14.82
CA ARG A 186 -6.44 -51.04 -15.32
C ARG A 186 -5.51 -52.01 -16.07
N PRO A 187 -5.68 -53.33 -15.90
CA PRO A 187 -4.94 -54.32 -16.67
C PRO A 187 -5.34 -54.24 -18.15
N HIS A 188 -4.34 -54.25 -19.00
CA HIS A 188 -4.43 -54.24 -20.45
C HIS A 188 -5.02 -55.57 -20.95
N PRO A 189 -5.90 -55.58 -21.96
CA PRO A 189 -6.37 -56.81 -22.56
C PRO A 189 -5.25 -57.52 -23.36
N PRO A 190 -5.26 -58.86 -23.44
CA PRO A 190 -4.25 -59.62 -24.17
C PRO A 190 -4.34 -59.41 -25.68
N PRO A 191 -3.22 -59.61 -26.43
CA PRO A 191 -3.19 -59.39 -27.86
C PRO A 191 -3.98 -60.47 -28.60
N THR A 192 -5.01 -60.04 -29.34
CA THR A 192 -5.74 -60.90 -30.27
C THR A 192 -4.86 -61.21 -31.47
N ILE A 193 -4.49 -62.48 -31.60
CA ILE A 193 -3.68 -63.03 -32.68
C ILE A 193 -4.60 -63.48 -33.84
N LEU A 194 -4.25 -63.04 -35.05
CA LEU A 194 -4.63 -63.53 -36.40
C LEU A 194 -6.11 -63.29 -36.83
N HIS A 195 -6.44 -62.96 -38.08
CA HIS A 195 -6.02 -63.63 -39.32
C HIS A 195 -6.21 -62.70 -40.54
N THR A 196 -5.37 -62.96 -41.55
CA THR A 196 -5.48 -62.54 -42.94
C THR A 196 -6.85 -62.87 -43.55
N ARG A 197 -7.47 -61.95 -44.30
CA ARG A 197 -8.10 -62.25 -45.61
C ARG A 197 -8.57 -61.02 -46.38
N THR A 198 -7.97 -60.90 -47.57
CA THR A 198 -8.51 -60.46 -48.87
C THR A 198 -8.98 -59.01 -49.11
N PRO A 199 -8.52 -58.40 -50.22
CA PRO A 199 -8.95 -57.07 -50.66
C PRO A 199 -10.20 -57.17 -51.55
N ILE A 200 -11.09 -56.18 -51.47
CA ILE A 200 -12.21 -55.99 -52.40
C ILE A 200 -12.31 -54.49 -52.75
N PRO A 201 -12.62 -54.13 -54.01
CA PRO A 201 -12.06 -52.96 -54.68
C PRO A 201 -12.94 -51.70 -54.60
N ALA A 202 -12.33 -50.58 -54.99
CA ALA A 202 -12.94 -49.26 -55.12
C ALA A 202 -14.03 -49.19 -56.22
N PRO A 203 -15.01 -48.29 -56.04
CA PRO A 203 -15.48 -47.42 -57.12
C PRO A 203 -15.44 -45.94 -56.66
N THR A 204 -14.61 -45.08 -57.26
CA THR A 204 -14.89 -44.19 -58.41
C THR A 204 -16.01 -43.14 -58.21
N SER A 205 -15.66 -41.88 -58.53
CA SER A 205 -16.53 -40.73 -58.89
C SER A 205 -17.23 -40.00 -57.71
N SER A 206 -17.25 -38.68 -57.53
CA SER A 206 -17.00 -37.50 -58.37
C SER A 206 -16.79 -36.25 -57.49
N PRO A 207 -16.02 -35.23 -57.93
CA PRO A 207 -16.08 -33.88 -57.39
C PRO A 207 -16.80 -32.92 -58.37
N GLN A 208 -17.89 -32.29 -57.95
CA GLN A 208 -18.33 -30.99 -58.50
C GLN A 208 -18.00 -29.97 -57.41
N ARG A 209 -16.96 -29.13 -57.49
CA ARG A 209 -16.59 -28.10 -58.47
C ARG A 209 -17.74 -27.14 -58.82
N LEU A 210 -17.80 -26.08 -58.01
CA LEU A 210 -17.88 -24.65 -58.35
C LEU A 210 -18.89 -24.13 -59.37
N GLN A 211 -19.23 -22.85 -59.13
CA GLN A 211 -19.92 -21.83 -59.95
C GLN A 211 -21.38 -21.68 -59.50
N LYS A 212 -21.91 -20.49 -59.20
CA LYS A 212 -21.49 -19.11 -59.46
C LYS A 212 -22.26 -18.21 -58.50
#